data_AF-A0A7J8EE40-F1
#
_entry.id   AF-A0A7J8EE40-F1
#
_cell.length_a   1.000
_cell.length_b   1.000
_cell.length_c   1.000
_cell.angle_alpha   90.00
_cell.angle_beta   90.00
_cell.angle_gamma   90.00
#
_symmetry.space_group_name_H-M   'P 1'
#
loop_
_entity.id
_entity.type
_entity.pdbx_description
1 polymer ?
#
loop_
_entity_poly.entity_id
_entity_poly.type
_entity_poly.pdbx_seq_one_letter_code
_entity_poly.pdbx_strand_id
1 'polypeptide(L)'
;MAEAELHKERLQAIAEKRKRQTEIEGKRQELDEQILLLQHCKSKLLREKWLLQGMPAGTAEEEEARRQQSEEDEFRVKQLEDNIQRLEQEIQALESEESQISAKEQIILEKLKETEKSFKDFQKSFSSTDGGVVWESVLLKGHEAASDITETSSADMTIKVRRLFSSLILQVHL
;
A
#
# COMPACT_ATOMS: atom_id res chain seq x y z
N MET A 1 -18.23 -19.65 -21.24
CA MET A 1 -17.51 -18.52 -21.88
C MET A 1 -17.67 -17.23 -21.07
N ALA A 2 -18.88 -16.81 -20.68
CA ALA A 2 -19.07 -15.59 -19.89
C ALA A 2 -18.38 -15.58 -18.51
N GLU A 3 -18.42 -16.69 -17.76
CA GLU A 3 -17.79 -16.79 -16.43
C GLU A 3 -16.26 -16.73 -16.49
N ALA A 4 -15.65 -17.35 -17.51
CA ALA A 4 -14.20 -17.31 -17.70
C ALA A 4 -13.70 -15.89 -18.00
N GLU A 5 -14.46 -15.09 -18.75
CA GLU A 5 -14.14 -13.67 -18.97
C GLU A 5 -14.28 -12.85 -17.67
N LEU A 6 -15.31 -13.10 -16.85
CA LEU A 6 -15.43 -12.43 -15.53
C LEU A 6 -14.24 -12.75 -14.61
N HIS A 7 -13.76 -14.00 -14.58
CA HIS A 7 -12.56 -14.35 -13.82
C HIS A 7 -11.31 -13.63 -14.33
N LYS A 8 -11.17 -13.50 -15.65
CA LYS A 8 -10.06 -12.77 -16.28
C LYS A 8 -10.13 -11.27 -15.95
N GLU A 9 -11.30 -10.65 -16.07
CA GLU A 9 -11.53 -9.24 -15.69
C GLU A 9 -11.20 -9.01 -14.21
N ARG A 10 -11.58 -9.95 -13.33
CA ARG A 10 -11.25 -9.88 -11.91
C ARG A 10 -9.73 -9.90 -11.67
N LEU A 11 -9.01 -10.82 -12.33
CA LEU A 11 -7.56 -10.90 -12.20
C LEU A 11 -6.87 -9.63 -12.72
N GLN A 12 -7.37 -9.06 -13.81
CA GLN A 12 -6.90 -7.78 -14.33
C GLN A 12 -7.13 -6.65 -13.32
N ALA A 13 -8.33 -6.53 -12.75
CA ALA A 13 -8.64 -5.51 -11.74
C ALA A 13 -7.74 -5.64 -10.50
N ILE A 14 -7.44 -6.85 -10.04
CA ILE A 14 -6.51 -7.09 -8.93
C ILE A 14 -5.09 -6.62 -9.29
N ALA A 15 -4.60 -6.95 -10.49
CA ALA A 15 -3.28 -6.54 -10.94
C ALA A 15 -3.16 -5.01 -11.05
N GLU A 16 -4.18 -4.35 -11.61
CA GLU A 16 -4.26 -2.89 -11.69
C GLU A 16 -4.32 -2.25 -10.31
N LYS A 17 -5.11 -2.80 -9.38
CA LYS A 17 -5.17 -2.35 -7.98
C LYS A 17 -3.79 -2.42 -7.33
N ARG A 18 -3.07 -3.53 -7.49
CA ARG A 18 -1.70 -3.68 -6.97
C ARG A 18 -0.74 -2.65 -7.55
N LYS A 19 -0.83 -2.37 -8.85
CA LYS A 19 -0.04 -1.33 -9.50
C LYS A 19 -0.32 0.05 -8.89
N ARG A 20 -1.59 0.39 -8.64
CA ARG A 20 -1.93 1.67 -8.00
C ARG A 20 -1.48 1.75 -6.55
N GLN A 21 -1.57 0.66 -5.80
CA GLN A 21 -1.01 0.60 -4.45
C GLN A 21 0.49 0.88 -4.43
N THR A 22 1.27 0.32 -5.38
CA THR A 22 2.71 0.60 -5.46
C THR A 22 3.03 2.04 -5.85
N GLU A 23 2.20 2.64 -6.71
CA GLU A 23 2.36 4.05 -7.12
C GLU A 23 2.04 5.01 -5.97
N ILE A 24 0.97 4.74 -5.21
CA ILE A 24 0.61 5.50 -4.00
C ILE A 24 1.74 5.41 -2.96
N GLU A 25 2.28 4.22 -2.71
CA GLU A 25 3.39 4.04 -1.77
C GLU A 25 4.63 4.83 -2.20
N GLY A 26 4.98 4.79 -3.48
CA GLY A 26 6.10 5.58 -4.01
C GLY A 26 5.88 7.09 -3.85
N LYS A 27 4.66 7.58 -4.10
CA LYS A 27 4.31 9.00 -3.91
C LYS A 27 4.34 9.42 -2.44
N ARG A 28 3.93 8.54 -1.53
CA ARG A 28 4.01 8.79 -0.08
C ARG A 28 5.45 8.88 0.40
N GLN A 29 6.34 8.04 -0.11
CA GLN A 29 7.78 8.13 0.16
C GLN A 29 8.36 9.46 -0.34
N GLU A 30 8.00 9.88 -1.56
CA GLU A 30 8.39 11.19 -2.11
C GLU A 30 7.89 12.35 -1.22
N LEU A 31 6.65 12.25 -0.74
CA LEU A 31 6.06 13.24 0.16
C LEU A 31 6.82 13.34 1.49
N ASP A 32 7.13 12.20 2.11
CA ASP A 32 7.89 12.13 3.36
C ASP A 32 9.30 12.74 3.22
N GLU A 33 9.97 12.46 2.10
CA GLU A 33 11.27 13.07 1.77
C GLU A 33 11.17 14.59 1.66
N GLN A 34 10.13 15.11 0.98
CA GLN A 34 9.94 16.55 0.85
C GLN A 34 9.56 17.23 2.17
N ILE A 35 8.76 16.57 3.02
CA ILE A 35 8.46 17.05 4.37
C ILE A 35 9.75 17.15 5.19
N LEU A 36 10.60 16.12 5.13
CA LEU A 36 11.89 16.12 5.84
C LEU A 36 12.80 17.26 5.34
N LEU A 37 12.89 17.46 4.02
CA LEU A 37 13.65 18.57 3.43
C LEU A 37 13.10 19.93 3.85
N LEU A 38 11.78 20.10 3.87
CA LEU A 38 11.12 21.32 4.31
C LEU A 38 11.46 21.64 5.78
N GLN A 39 11.41 20.64 6.65
CA GLN A 39 11.79 20.79 8.06
C GLN A 39 13.25 21.22 8.20
N HIS A 40 14.16 20.60 7.45
CA HIS A 40 15.56 20.97 7.46
C HIS A 40 15.78 22.41 6.96
N CYS A 41 15.16 22.80 5.85
CA CYS A 41 15.24 24.16 5.31
C CYS A 41 14.70 25.20 6.31
N LYS A 42 13.54 24.96 6.91
CA LYS A 42 12.97 25.86 7.94
C LYS A 42 13.89 26.00 9.16
N SER A 43 14.46 24.89 9.63
CA SER A 43 15.40 24.89 10.76
C SER A 43 16.68 25.65 10.45
N LYS A 44 17.25 25.44 9.24
CA LYS A 44 18.43 26.16 8.75
C LYS A 44 18.18 27.68 8.70
N LEU A 45 17.11 28.11 8.05
CA LEU A 45 16.73 29.52 7.92
C LEU A 45 16.58 30.19 9.29
N LEU A 46 15.87 29.55 10.22
CA LEU A 46 15.69 30.09 11.58
C LEU A 46 17.02 30.20 12.33
N ARG A 47 17.88 29.18 12.23
CA ARG A 47 19.21 29.17 12.85
C ARG A 47 20.07 30.31 12.29
N GLU A 48 20.11 30.47 10.98
CA GLU A 48 20.90 31.54 10.32
C GLU A 48 20.40 32.93 10.75
N LYS A 49 19.08 33.14 10.75
CA LYS A 49 18.48 34.38 11.26
C LYS A 49 18.87 34.67 12.71
N TRP A 50 18.86 33.67 13.57
CA TRP A 50 19.26 33.81 14.98
C TRP A 50 20.74 34.14 15.14
N LEU A 51 21.62 33.47 14.38
CA LEU A 51 23.07 33.71 14.42
C LEU A 51 23.41 35.14 13.98
N LEU A 52 22.67 35.70 13.02
CA LEU A 52 22.95 37.00 12.42
C LEU A 52 22.28 38.19 13.15
N GLN A 53 21.28 37.96 14.00
CA GLN A 53 20.51 39.00 14.68
C GLN A 53 21.36 39.93 15.58
N GLY A 54 22.53 39.49 16.03
CA GLY A 54 23.45 40.26 16.88
C GLY A 54 24.74 40.73 16.19
N MET A 55 24.95 40.39 14.91
CA MET A 55 26.18 40.72 14.18
C MET A 55 25.92 41.86 13.17
N PRO A 56 26.48 43.07 13.37
CA PRO A 56 26.43 44.10 12.35
C PRO A 56 27.18 43.61 11.10
N ALA A 57 26.61 43.81 9.92
CA ALA A 57 27.32 43.54 8.67
C ALA A 57 28.57 44.43 8.61
N GLY A 58 29.73 43.85 8.28
CA GLY A 58 30.98 44.58 8.16
C GLY A 58 31.02 45.49 6.93
N THR A 59 30.24 45.16 5.90
CA THR A 59 30.10 45.94 4.65
C THR A 59 28.66 45.90 4.11
N ALA A 60 28.33 46.81 3.20
CA ALA A 60 27.04 46.79 2.48
C ALA A 60 26.89 45.55 1.59
N GLU A 61 27.99 45.06 1.02
CA GLU A 61 28.02 43.84 0.21
C GLU A 61 27.70 42.60 1.05
N GLU A 62 28.21 42.54 2.29
CA GLU A 62 27.87 41.47 3.22
C GLU A 62 26.39 41.51 3.65
N GLU A 63 25.84 42.70 3.89
CA GLU A 63 24.39 42.86 4.15
C GLU A 63 23.53 42.37 2.99
N GLU A 64 23.93 42.68 1.75
CA GLU A 64 23.20 42.28 0.56
C GLU A 64 23.31 40.77 0.30
N ALA A 65 24.48 40.18 0.49
CA ALA A 65 24.66 38.72 0.44
C ALA A 65 23.80 38.00 1.49
N ARG A 66 23.70 38.53 2.71
CA ARG A 66 22.81 37.99 3.76
C ARG A 66 21.35 38.04 3.35
N ARG A 67 20.91 39.13 2.72
CA ARG A 67 19.52 39.24 2.21
C ARG A 67 19.24 38.26 1.11
N GLN A 68 20.10 38.17 0.09
CA GLN A 68 19.93 37.25 -1.03
C GLN A 68 19.84 35.80 -0.56
N GLN A 69 20.69 35.40 0.39
CA GLN A 69 20.64 34.05 0.98
C GLN A 69 19.31 33.79 1.71
N SER A 70 18.83 34.74 2.50
CA SER A 70 17.53 34.62 3.19
C SER A 70 16.38 34.50 2.18
N GLU A 71 16.39 35.30 1.11
CA GLU A 71 15.38 35.25 0.06
C GLU A 71 15.39 33.93 -0.70
N GLU A 72 16.58 33.37 -0.98
CA GLU A 72 16.72 32.06 -1.62
C GLU A 72 16.21 30.92 -0.73
N ASP A 73 16.55 30.93 0.57
CA ASP A 73 16.06 29.93 1.52
C ASP A 73 14.53 30.04 1.72
N GLU A 74 13.97 31.25 1.79
CA GLU A 74 12.51 31.48 1.83
C GLU A 74 11.83 30.97 0.56
N PHE A 75 12.40 31.24 -0.60
CA PHE A 75 11.89 30.75 -1.88
C PHE A 75 11.91 29.23 -1.95
N ARG A 76 12.99 28.58 -1.48
CA ARG A 76 13.11 27.13 -1.43
C ARG A 76 12.08 26.50 -0.48
N VAL A 77 11.83 27.13 0.67
CA VAL A 77 10.75 26.71 1.59
C VAL A 77 9.40 26.74 0.88
N LYS A 78 9.09 27.81 0.16
CA LYS A 78 7.82 27.94 -0.57
C LYS A 78 7.67 26.89 -1.67
N GLN A 79 8.74 26.62 -2.43
CA GLN A 79 8.72 25.56 -3.45
C GLN A 79 8.42 24.17 -2.86
N LEU A 80 9.02 23.85 -1.72
CA LEU A 80 8.77 22.59 -1.04
C LEU A 80 7.33 22.49 -0.52
N GLU A 81 6.77 23.58 0.00
CA GLU A 81 5.36 23.64 0.42
C GLU A 81 4.41 23.43 -0.76
N ASP A 82 4.64 24.09 -1.89
CA ASP A 82 3.84 23.94 -3.12
C ASP A 82 3.92 22.49 -3.66
N ASN A 83 5.11 21.89 -3.63
CA ASN A 83 5.29 20.51 -4.06
C ASN A 83 4.61 19.49 -3.13
N ILE A 84 4.68 19.70 -1.81
CA ILE A 84 3.98 18.88 -0.82
C ILE A 84 2.47 18.91 -1.10
N GLN A 85 1.88 20.09 -1.28
CA GLN A 85 0.45 20.22 -1.59
C GLN A 85 0.08 19.49 -2.89
N ARG A 86 0.91 19.63 -3.94
CA ARG A 86 0.71 18.91 -5.19
C ARG A 86 0.76 17.39 -4.98
N LEU A 87 1.74 16.88 -4.24
CA LEU A 87 1.86 15.44 -3.96
C LEU A 87 0.69 14.91 -3.15
N GLU A 88 0.21 15.64 -2.16
CA GLU A 88 -0.99 15.28 -1.38
C GLU A 88 -2.21 15.14 -2.31
N GLN A 89 -2.41 16.06 -3.24
CA GLN A 89 -3.49 16.00 -4.23
C GLN A 89 -3.34 14.81 -5.19
N GLU A 90 -2.11 14.55 -5.67
CA GLU A 90 -1.83 13.39 -6.53
C GLU A 90 -2.10 12.06 -5.80
N ILE A 91 -1.68 11.94 -4.54
CA ILE A 91 -1.96 10.76 -3.71
C ILE A 91 -3.46 10.58 -3.54
N GLN A 92 -4.21 11.64 -3.20
CA GLN A 92 -5.66 11.57 -3.05
C GLN A 92 -6.36 11.14 -4.35
N ALA A 93 -5.91 11.65 -5.50
CA ALA A 93 -6.43 11.24 -6.80
C ALA A 93 -6.17 9.75 -7.05
N LEU A 94 -4.94 9.27 -6.84
CA LEU A 94 -4.58 7.86 -6.99
C LEU A 94 -5.36 6.94 -6.05
N GLU A 95 -5.58 7.34 -4.79
CA GLU A 95 -6.40 6.60 -3.82
C GLU A 95 -7.86 6.48 -4.27
N SER A 96 -8.40 7.54 -4.87
CA SER A 96 -9.76 7.51 -5.44
C SER A 96 -9.86 6.55 -6.63
N GLU A 97 -8.82 6.49 -7.47
CA GLU A 97 -8.75 5.57 -8.60
C GLU A 97 -8.58 4.12 -8.15
N GLU A 98 -7.74 3.86 -7.15
CA GLU A 98 -7.57 2.54 -6.52
C GLU A 98 -8.90 2.05 -5.91
N SER A 99 -9.62 2.94 -5.23
CA SER A 99 -10.94 2.65 -4.65
C SER A 99 -11.97 2.29 -5.72
N GLN A 100 -11.97 3.00 -6.86
CA GLN A 100 -12.83 2.68 -8.00
C GLN A 100 -12.51 1.30 -8.60
N ILE A 101 -11.22 0.95 -8.71
CA ILE A 101 -10.80 -0.39 -9.16
C ILE A 101 -11.30 -1.45 -8.18
N SER A 102 -11.17 -1.20 -6.86
CA SER A 102 -11.65 -2.11 -5.83
C SER A 102 -13.19 -2.29 -5.88
N ALA A 103 -13.94 -1.22 -6.13
CA ALA A 103 -15.39 -1.30 -6.28
C ALA A 103 -15.79 -2.13 -7.51
N LYS A 104 -15.11 -1.93 -8.64
CA LYS A 104 -15.31 -2.72 -9.86
C LYS A 104 -15.00 -4.20 -9.64
N GLU A 105 -13.88 -4.51 -8.97
CA GLU A 105 -13.49 -5.89 -8.63
C GLU A 105 -14.56 -6.57 -7.76
N GLN A 106 -15.09 -5.86 -6.77
CA GLN A 106 -16.13 -6.39 -5.89
C GLN A 106 -17.44 -6.70 -6.64
N ILE A 107 -17.83 -5.84 -7.60
CA ILE A 107 -19.01 -6.10 -8.44
C ILE A 107 -18.80 -7.38 -9.27
N ILE A 108 -17.61 -7.57 -9.85
CA ILE A 108 -17.29 -8.78 -10.62
C ILE A 108 -17.32 -10.01 -9.71
N LEU A 109 -16.76 -9.92 -8.50
CA LEU A 109 -16.76 -11.01 -7.53
C LEU A 109 -18.19 -11.43 -7.15
N GLU A 110 -19.11 -10.47 -6.97
CA GLU A 110 -20.49 -10.79 -6.62
C GLU A 110 -21.23 -11.48 -7.78
N LYS A 111 -21.03 -11.00 -9.02
CA LYS A 111 -21.57 -11.66 -10.22
C LYS A 111 -21.09 -13.12 -10.33
N LEU A 112 -19.82 -13.39 -10.03
CA LEU A 112 -19.28 -14.76 -10.04
C LEU A 112 -19.93 -15.66 -8.98
N LYS A 113 -20.24 -15.12 -7.78
CA LYS A 113 -20.96 -15.89 -6.75
C LYS A 113 -22.41 -16.17 -7.15
N GLU A 114 -23.08 -15.21 -7.79
CA GLU A 114 -24.44 -15.39 -8.29
C GLU A 114 -24.49 -16.49 -9.36
N THR A 115 -23.53 -16.53 -10.28
CA THR A 115 -23.44 -17.60 -11.28
C THR A 115 -23.17 -18.96 -10.65
N GLU A 116 -22.26 -19.03 -9.66
CA GLU A 116 -21.98 -20.27 -8.94
C GLU A 116 -23.21 -20.78 -8.16
N LYS A 117 -23.92 -19.88 -7.48
CA LYS A 117 -25.15 -20.20 -6.74
C LYS A 117 -26.26 -20.68 -7.69
N SER A 118 -26.48 -19.98 -8.80
CA SER A 118 -27.45 -20.38 -9.81
C SER A 118 -27.17 -21.78 -10.36
N PHE A 119 -25.90 -22.12 -10.56
CA PHE A 119 -25.51 -23.46 -11.00
C PHE A 119 -25.81 -24.53 -9.93
N LYS A 120 -25.47 -24.27 -8.66
CA LYS A 120 -25.79 -25.19 -7.54
C LYS A 120 -27.29 -25.41 -7.38
N ASP A 121 -28.09 -24.35 -7.51
CA ASP A 121 -29.54 -24.43 -7.41
C ASP A 121 -30.14 -25.23 -8.58
N PHE A 122 -29.62 -25.03 -9.80
CA PHE A 122 -29.97 -25.84 -10.96
C PHE A 122 -29.62 -27.32 -10.74
N GLN A 123 -28.41 -27.63 -10.26
CA GLN A 123 -27.99 -29.00 -9.95
C GLN A 123 -28.91 -29.67 -8.91
N LYS A 124 -29.27 -28.96 -7.83
CA LYS A 124 -30.16 -29.47 -6.78
C LYS A 124 -31.58 -29.76 -7.29
N SER A 125 -32.05 -29.01 -8.28
CA SER A 125 -33.37 -29.23 -8.90
C SER A 125 -33.45 -30.57 -9.64
N PHE A 126 -32.36 -31.02 -10.30
CA PHE A 126 -32.30 -32.36 -10.92
C PHE A 126 -32.28 -33.50 -9.89
N SER A 127 -31.69 -33.26 -8.72
CA SER A 127 -31.63 -34.26 -7.65
C SER A 127 -32.94 -34.38 -6.85
N SER A 128 -33.88 -33.43 -7.01
CA SER A 128 -35.12 -33.38 -6.23
C SER A 128 -36.37 -33.88 -6.99
N THR A 129 -36.26 -34.19 -8.28
CA THR A 129 -37.33 -34.86 -9.04
C THR A 129 -37.31 -36.36 -8.75
N ASP A 130 -38.36 -36.82 -8.06
CA ASP A 130 -38.72 -38.23 -7.89
C ASP A 130 -38.81 -38.92 -9.27
N GLY A 131 -37.77 -39.69 -9.61
CA GLY A 131 -37.58 -40.26 -10.94
C GLY A 131 -36.11 -40.61 -11.15
N GLY A 132 -35.69 -41.71 -10.54
CA GLY A 132 -34.28 -42.12 -10.44
C GLY A 132 -33.53 -42.17 -11.76
N VAL A 133 -32.30 -41.65 -11.75
CA VAL A 133 -31.28 -42.05 -12.72
C VAL A 133 -29.96 -42.28 -11.99
N VAL A 134 -29.54 -43.54 -12.02
CA VAL A 134 -28.31 -44.11 -11.48
C VAL A 134 -27.12 -43.60 -12.30
N TRP A 135 -26.38 -42.59 -11.79
CA TRP A 135 -25.05 -42.23 -12.33
C TRP A 135 -23.95 -42.26 -11.25
N GLU A 136 -24.29 -42.65 -10.03
CA GLU A 136 -23.39 -42.60 -8.89
C GLU A 136 -22.60 -43.91 -8.70
N SER A 137 -21.79 -44.29 -9.70
CA SER A 137 -20.90 -45.46 -9.55
C SER A 137 -19.57 -45.42 -10.32
N VAL A 138 -19.10 -44.25 -10.81
CA VAL A 138 -17.83 -44.21 -11.57
C VAL A 138 -16.89 -43.06 -11.17
N LEU A 139 -16.94 -42.54 -9.94
CA LEU A 139 -15.95 -41.51 -9.51
C LEU A 139 -15.49 -41.61 -8.06
N LEU A 140 -15.60 -42.78 -7.42
CA LEU A 140 -15.01 -43.01 -6.09
C LEU A 140 -14.24 -44.34 -6.06
N LYS A 141 -13.04 -44.33 -6.65
CA LYS A 141 -12.05 -45.38 -6.38
C LYS A 141 -10.67 -44.73 -6.28
N GLY A 142 -10.29 -44.40 -5.05
CA GLY A 142 -9.02 -43.77 -4.75
C GLY A 142 -8.93 -43.25 -3.33
N HIS A 143 -9.23 -44.08 -2.32
CA HIS A 143 -8.78 -43.81 -0.96
C HIS A 143 -8.25 -45.10 -0.36
N GLU A 144 -6.92 -45.23 -0.26
CA GLU A 144 -6.22 -45.73 0.92
C GLU A 144 -4.71 -45.76 0.69
N ALA A 145 -4.01 -44.82 1.31
CA ALA A 145 -2.74 -45.07 1.98
C ALA A 145 -2.46 -43.86 2.88
N ALA A 146 -3.02 -43.89 4.09
CA ALA A 146 -2.52 -43.11 5.20
C ALA A 146 -1.27 -43.82 5.75
N SER A 147 -0.15 -43.10 5.83
CA SER A 147 0.97 -43.31 6.75
C SER A 147 1.83 -42.04 6.63
N ASP A 148 1.57 -41.05 7.48
CA ASP A 148 2.24 -40.85 8.76
C ASP A 148 3.68 -40.35 8.58
N ILE A 149 3.82 -39.02 8.51
CA ILE A 149 5.03 -38.30 8.90
C ILE A 149 4.57 -37.10 9.73
N THR A 150 4.61 -37.28 11.04
CA THR A 150 4.78 -36.20 12.00
C THR A 150 6.13 -35.54 11.76
N GLU A 151 6.16 -34.34 11.19
CA GLU A 151 7.32 -33.45 11.29
C GLU A 151 6.94 -32.11 11.91
N THR A 152 7.54 -31.95 13.08
CA THR A 152 7.60 -30.84 14.01
C THR A 152 7.83 -29.47 13.35
N SER A 153 6.94 -28.53 13.67
CA SER A 153 7.25 -27.18 14.17
C SER A 153 8.57 -26.55 13.70
N SER A 154 8.57 -25.98 12.48
CA SER A 154 9.65 -25.15 11.94
C SER A 154 9.26 -23.65 11.80
N ALA A 155 8.30 -23.19 12.62
CA ALA A 155 7.86 -21.78 12.64
C ALA A 155 8.22 -21.04 13.94
N ASP A 156 8.81 -21.73 14.93
CA ASP A 156 9.09 -21.18 16.27
C ASP A 156 10.56 -20.77 16.48
N MET A 157 11.28 -20.43 15.41
CA MET A 157 12.58 -19.74 15.50
C MET A 157 12.49 -18.28 15.05
N THR A 158 11.49 -17.91 14.25
CA THR A 158 11.37 -16.57 13.64
C THR A 158 10.73 -15.54 14.58
N ILE A 159 9.97 -15.99 15.59
CA ILE A 159 9.31 -15.10 16.55
C ILE A 159 10.28 -14.66 17.66
N LYS A 160 11.28 -15.48 18.00
CA LYS A 160 12.24 -15.16 19.07
C LYS A 160 13.30 -14.14 18.64
N VAL A 161 13.74 -14.19 17.37
CA VAL A 161 14.67 -13.19 16.80
C VAL A 161 14.05 -11.79 16.78
N ARG A 162 12.74 -11.70 16.54
CA ARG A 162 12.01 -10.41 16.52
C ARG A 162 11.77 -9.83 17.92
N ARG A 163 11.72 -10.67 18.96
CA ARG A 163 11.56 -10.24 20.37
C ARG A 163 12.89 -9.79 20.99
N LEU A 164 14.03 -10.33 20.55
CA LEU A 164 15.36 -9.88 20.98
C LEU A 164 15.78 -8.55 20.32
N PHE A 165 15.41 -8.33 19.05
CA PHE A 165 15.69 -7.05 18.38
C PHE A 165 14.90 -5.87 18.96
N SER A 166 13.69 -6.10 19.47
CA SER A 166 12.91 -5.05 20.14
C SER A 166 13.43 -4.73 21.55
N SER A 167 14.15 -5.64 22.20
CA SER A 167 14.72 -5.42 23.54
C SER A 167 16.06 -4.66 23.49
N LEU A 168 16.84 -4.78 22.41
CA LEU A 168 18.12 -4.09 22.27
C LEU A 168 17.96 -2.61 21.89
N ILE A 169 16.85 -2.24 21.26
CA ILE A 169 16.55 -0.85 20.87
C ILE A 169 16.08 0.01 22.06
N LEU A 170 15.54 -0.60 23.11
CA LEU A 170 15.09 0.10 24.32
C LEU A 170 16.19 0.33 25.38
N GLN A 171 17.42 -0.13 25.15
CA GLN A 171 18.51 -0.05 26.13
C GLN A 171 19.66 0.91 25.74
N VAL A 172 19.50 1.67 24.65
CA VAL A 172 20.47 2.67 24.17
C VAL A 172 20.00 4.12 24.45
N HIS A 173 18.96 4.31 25.28
CA HIS A 173 18.51 5.63 25.75
C HIS A 173 18.36 5.67 27.28
N LEU A 174 19.47 5.44 27.97
CA LEU A 174 19.75 5.93 29.34
C LEU A 174 21.25 6.15 29.48
#